data_AF-A0A382HSS0-F1
#
_entry.id   AF-A0A382HSS0-F1
#
_cell.length_a   1.000
_cell.length_b   1.000
_cell.length_c   1.000
_cell.angle_alpha   90.00
_cell.angle_beta   90.00
_cell.angle_gamma   90.00
#
_symmetry.space_group_name_H-M   'P 1'
#
loop_
_entity.id
_entity.type
_entity.pdbx_description
1 polymer ?
#
loop_
_entity_poly.entity_id
_entity_poly.type
_entity_poly.pdbx_seq_one_letter_code
_entity_poly.pdbx_strand_id
1 'polypeptide(L)'
;MKKNKLLVITGNQLVHTYFLNQLGLHFKLSAVFFESVQYPDPPFKSNRERVTWDEFFLSRHKTEESLLQFCKKSRTLNKPKIYTIEKGTLNSDKTLQLIKQCSPNQIIIFGTSLLGSKFLDLYPNQILNLHVGLSQFYRGSSCNFWPIYDLKPQLLGATIHFVGKRIDGGNIIIQDTIA
;
A
#
# COMPACT_ATOMS: atom_id res chain seq x y z
N MET A 1 6.98 26.07 14.34
CA MET A 1 6.28 24.79 14.10
C MET A 1 7.11 23.93 13.15
N LYS A 2 7.40 22.66 13.47
CA LYS A 2 8.11 21.77 12.54
C LYS A 2 7.24 21.57 11.29
N LYS A 3 7.79 21.82 10.10
CA LYS A 3 7.11 21.59 8.82
C LYS A 3 6.81 20.10 8.71
N ASN A 4 5.54 19.71 8.51
CA ASN A 4 5.20 18.30 8.32
C ASN A 4 5.92 17.74 7.08
N LYS A 5 6.65 16.64 7.26
CA LYS A 5 7.44 15.95 6.23
C LYS A 5 6.83 14.57 6.03
N LEU A 6 5.74 14.55 5.26
CA LEU A 6 5.03 13.33 4.91
C LEU A 6 5.78 12.58 3.81
N LEU A 7 6.27 11.39 4.11
CA LEU A 7 6.91 10.49 3.16
C LEU A 7 5.96 9.36 2.80
N VAL A 8 5.92 8.99 1.52
CA VAL A 8 5.06 7.91 1.03
C VAL A 8 5.93 6.77 0.51
N ILE A 9 5.59 5.53 0.85
CA ILE A 9 6.17 4.32 0.25
C ILE A 9 5.03 3.53 -0.35
N THR A 10 5.07 3.25 -1.65
CA THR A 10 3.92 2.65 -2.32
C THR A 10 4.33 1.81 -3.52
N GLY A 11 3.43 0.96 -4.00
CA GLY A 11 3.61 0.25 -5.27
C GLY A 11 3.59 1.20 -6.47
N ASN A 12 3.86 0.68 -7.67
CA ASN A 12 3.96 1.47 -8.91
C ASN A 12 2.80 1.27 -9.91
N GLN A 13 1.67 0.73 -9.45
CA GLN A 13 0.48 0.48 -10.29
C GLN A 13 -0.53 1.63 -10.28
N LEU A 14 -1.55 1.59 -11.15
CA LEU A 14 -2.55 2.65 -11.29
C LEU A 14 -3.26 3.01 -9.98
N VAL A 15 -3.62 2.03 -9.16
CA VAL A 15 -4.21 2.27 -7.83
C VAL A 15 -3.29 3.05 -6.89
N HIS A 16 -1.99 2.82 -6.98
CA HIS A 16 -0.99 3.55 -6.18
C HIS A 16 -0.83 4.97 -6.68
N THR A 17 -0.88 5.18 -8.02
CA THR A 17 -0.90 6.52 -8.61
C THR A 17 -2.16 7.29 -8.19
N TYR A 18 -3.33 6.65 -8.20
CA TYR A 18 -4.57 7.24 -7.69
C TYR A 18 -4.44 7.63 -6.22
N PHE A 19 -3.99 6.69 -5.38
CA PHE A 19 -3.73 6.93 -3.96
C PHE A 19 -2.79 8.11 -3.74
N LEU A 20 -1.66 8.16 -4.45
CA LEU A 20 -0.68 9.24 -4.34
C LEU A 20 -1.26 10.59 -4.77
N ASN A 21 -2.06 10.63 -5.82
CA ASN A 21 -2.73 11.85 -6.27
C ASN A 21 -3.73 12.34 -5.22
N GLN A 22 -4.58 11.46 -4.68
CA GLN A 22 -5.52 11.83 -3.62
C GLN A 22 -4.79 12.40 -2.41
N LEU A 23 -3.77 11.68 -1.92
CA LEU A 23 -2.98 12.16 -0.79
C LEU A 23 -2.26 13.49 -1.10
N GLY A 24 -1.69 13.61 -2.29
CA GLY A 24 -0.95 14.77 -2.75
C GLY A 24 -1.80 16.01 -3.02
N LEU A 25 -3.13 15.88 -3.21
CA LEU A 25 -4.07 16.99 -3.30
C LEU A 25 -4.35 17.63 -1.93
N HIS A 26 -4.19 16.88 -0.85
CA HIS A 26 -4.48 17.33 0.52
C HIS A 26 -3.21 17.64 1.33
N PHE A 27 -2.10 16.96 1.03
CA PHE A 27 -0.87 17.06 1.82
C PHE A 27 0.35 17.34 0.94
N LYS A 28 1.27 18.17 1.45
CA LYS A 28 2.59 18.34 0.84
C LYS A 28 3.46 17.12 1.15
N LEU A 29 3.99 16.49 0.10
CA LEU A 29 4.79 15.28 0.21
C LEU A 29 6.28 15.63 0.15
N SER A 30 7.09 15.10 1.06
CA SER A 30 8.54 15.33 1.07
C SER A 30 9.26 14.42 0.08
N ALA A 31 8.91 13.15 0.08
CA ALA A 31 9.44 12.14 -0.83
C ALA A 31 8.42 11.01 -1.06
N VAL A 32 8.56 10.34 -2.20
CA VAL A 32 7.79 9.16 -2.58
C VAL A 32 8.77 8.07 -3.00
N PHE A 33 8.64 6.89 -2.41
CA PHE A 33 9.38 5.68 -2.75
C PHE A 33 8.43 4.72 -3.46
N PHE A 34 8.71 4.42 -4.71
CA PHE A 34 8.00 3.42 -5.49
C PHE A 34 8.74 2.09 -5.40
N GLU A 35 8.08 1.06 -4.86
CA GLU A 35 8.55 -0.32 -4.95
C GLU A 35 7.87 -1.00 -6.15
N SER A 36 8.65 -1.66 -7.00
CA SER A 36 8.10 -2.44 -8.10
C SER A 36 7.22 -3.57 -7.57
N VAL A 37 5.94 -3.58 -7.96
CA VAL A 37 5.00 -4.62 -7.54
C VAL A 37 5.21 -5.86 -8.38
N GLN A 38 5.24 -7.02 -7.72
CA GLN A 38 5.07 -8.31 -8.36
C GLN A 38 4.08 -9.12 -7.54
N TYR A 39 2.97 -9.47 -8.19
CA TYR A 39 1.90 -10.27 -7.58
C TYR A 39 2.41 -11.65 -7.16
N PRO A 40 1.85 -12.23 -6.08
CA PRO A 40 2.16 -13.59 -5.70
C PRO A 40 1.69 -14.57 -6.78
N ASP A 41 2.46 -15.62 -7.02
CA ASP A 41 2.08 -16.79 -7.79
C ASP A 41 1.98 -17.98 -6.82
N PRO A 42 0.83 -18.13 -6.12
CA PRO A 42 0.69 -19.16 -5.10
C PRO A 42 0.63 -20.56 -5.74
N PRO A 43 0.99 -21.62 -4.99
CA PRO A 43 0.73 -22.97 -5.45
C PRO A 43 -0.78 -23.24 -5.54
N PHE A 44 -1.23 -23.81 -6.65
CA PHE A 44 -2.63 -24.15 -6.90
C PHE A 44 -2.86 -25.66 -6.78
N LYS A 45 -3.96 -26.07 -6.18
CA LYS A 45 -4.36 -27.49 -6.04
C LYS A 45 -5.08 -28.01 -7.29
N SER A 46 -5.58 -27.13 -8.14
CA SER A 46 -6.28 -27.51 -9.38
C SER A 46 -6.16 -26.44 -10.47
N ASN A 47 -6.42 -26.84 -11.72
CA ASN A 47 -6.51 -25.90 -12.83
C ASN A 47 -7.63 -24.86 -12.63
N ARG A 48 -8.74 -25.26 -12.00
CA ARG A 48 -9.85 -24.35 -11.70
C ARG A 48 -9.42 -23.22 -10.77
N GLU A 49 -8.64 -23.52 -9.73
CA GLU A 49 -8.11 -22.50 -8.81
C GLU A 49 -7.19 -21.51 -9.54
N ARG A 50 -6.29 -22.01 -10.41
CA ARG A 50 -5.42 -21.16 -11.25
C ARG A 50 -6.25 -20.22 -12.14
N VAL A 51 -7.23 -20.77 -12.86
CA VAL A 51 -8.10 -19.97 -13.74
C VAL A 51 -8.85 -18.89 -12.95
N THR A 52 -9.42 -19.24 -11.79
CA THR A 52 -10.12 -18.25 -10.93
C THR A 52 -9.19 -17.14 -10.45
N TRP A 53 -7.95 -17.47 -10.08
CA TRP A 53 -6.94 -16.48 -9.69
C TRP A 53 -6.61 -15.54 -10.86
N ASP A 54 -6.31 -16.10 -12.03
CA ASP A 54 -5.95 -15.31 -13.22
C ASP A 54 -7.10 -14.42 -13.70
N GLU A 55 -8.34 -14.95 -13.72
CA GLU A 55 -9.54 -14.20 -14.07
C GLU A 55 -9.78 -13.02 -13.13
N PHE A 56 -9.56 -13.21 -11.82
CA PHE A 56 -9.69 -12.13 -10.84
C PHE A 56 -8.72 -10.98 -11.14
N PHE A 57 -7.43 -11.27 -11.33
CA PHE A 57 -6.44 -10.22 -11.60
C PHE A 57 -6.63 -9.57 -12.97
N LEU A 58 -7.07 -10.33 -13.97
CA LEU A 58 -7.41 -9.77 -15.28
C LEU A 58 -8.63 -8.84 -15.21
N SER A 59 -9.70 -9.25 -14.53
CA SER A 59 -10.89 -8.44 -14.32
C SER A 59 -10.58 -7.17 -13.52
N ARG A 60 -9.79 -7.32 -12.45
CA ARG A 60 -9.29 -6.21 -11.65
C ARG A 60 -8.50 -5.22 -12.51
N HIS A 61 -7.55 -5.70 -13.31
CA HIS A 61 -6.73 -4.84 -14.17
C HIS A 61 -7.60 -4.03 -15.15
N LYS A 62 -8.52 -4.69 -15.87
CA LYS A 62 -9.46 -4.02 -16.79
C LYS A 62 -10.30 -2.96 -16.09
N THR A 63 -10.79 -3.27 -14.89
CA THR A 63 -11.59 -2.35 -14.07
C THR A 63 -10.77 -1.15 -13.61
N GLU A 64 -9.56 -1.39 -13.09
CA GLU A 64 -8.63 -0.32 -12.68
C GLU A 64 -8.26 0.58 -13.85
N GLU A 65 -8.01 0.04 -15.05
CA GLU A 65 -7.74 0.86 -16.22
C GLU A 65 -8.94 1.72 -16.60
N SER A 66 -10.14 1.13 -16.67
CA SER A 66 -11.37 1.86 -17.01
C SER A 66 -11.63 3.01 -16.04
N LEU A 67 -11.49 2.75 -14.73
CA LEU A 67 -11.81 3.71 -13.69
C LEU A 67 -10.69 4.72 -13.42
N LEU A 68 -9.42 4.32 -13.50
CA LEU A 68 -8.29 5.12 -12.98
C LEU A 68 -7.36 5.66 -14.06
N GLN A 69 -7.62 5.39 -15.35
CA GLN A 69 -6.79 5.91 -16.44
C GLN A 69 -6.60 7.43 -16.42
N PHE A 70 -7.59 8.20 -15.94
CA PHE A 70 -7.50 9.66 -15.85
C PHE A 70 -6.48 10.13 -14.81
N CYS A 71 -6.07 9.24 -13.89
CA CYS A 71 -5.11 9.52 -12.82
C CYS A 71 -3.65 9.36 -13.24
N LYS A 72 -3.37 8.91 -14.48
CA LYS A 72 -1.99 8.75 -14.99
C LYS A 72 -1.16 10.04 -14.92
N LYS A 73 -1.81 11.21 -14.86
CA LYS A 73 -1.15 12.51 -14.63
C LYS A 73 -1.04 12.80 -13.13
N SER A 74 0.17 13.09 -12.65
CA SER A 74 0.41 13.50 -11.26
C SER A 74 -0.33 14.79 -10.91
N ARG A 75 -1.05 14.79 -9.79
CA ARG A 75 -1.79 15.94 -9.25
C ARG A 75 -1.41 16.12 -7.78
N THR A 76 -0.27 16.75 -7.54
CA THR A 76 0.27 16.96 -6.19
C THR A 76 0.44 18.45 -5.91
N LEU A 77 0.22 18.87 -4.66
CA LEU A 77 0.37 20.27 -4.21
C LEU A 77 1.82 20.79 -4.34
N ASN A 78 2.79 19.89 -4.46
CA ASN A 78 4.20 20.19 -4.64
C ASN A 78 4.88 19.07 -5.42
N LYS A 79 6.12 19.30 -5.88
CA LYS A 79 6.94 18.26 -6.51
C LYS A 79 7.76 17.52 -5.43
N PRO A 80 7.38 16.31 -4.97
CA PRO A 80 8.18 15.53 -4.03
C PRO A 80 9.45 14.99 -4.69
N LYS A 81 10.43 14.60 -3.87
CA LYS A 81 11.54 13.76 -4.35
C LYS A 81 10.99 12.38 -4.69
N ILE A 82 11.35 11.83 -5.84
CA ILE A 82 10.91 10.50 -6.26
C ILE A 82 12.09 9.54 -6.21
N TYR A 83 11.88 8.37 -5.61
CA TYR A 83 12.82 7.27 -5.57
C TYR A 83 12.12 6.02 -6.08
N THR A 84 12.82 5.22 -6.88
CA THR A 84 12.36 3.89 -7.27
C THR A 84 13.29 2.88 -6.63
N ILE A 85 12.70 1.86 -6.00
CA ILE A 85 13.42 0.76 -5.35
C ILE A 85 12.96 -0.57 -5.93
N GLU A 86 13.88 -1.51 -6.03
CA GLU A 86 13.58 -2.86 -6.49
C GLU A 86 12.85 -3.65 -5.40
N LYS A 87 12.00 -4.59 -5.82
CA LYS A 87 11.29 -5.48 -4.89
C LYS A 87 12.30 -6.21 -3.99
N GLY A 88 12.03 -6.23 -2.69
CA GLY A 88 12.90 -6.86 -1.70
C GLY A 88 14.05 -5.98 -1.19
N THR A 89 14.24 -4.79 -1.77
CA THR A 89 15.28 -3.83 -1.30
C THR A 89 14.74 -2.79 -0.31
N LEU A 90 13.43 -2.81 0.00
CA LEU A 90 12.80 -1.88 0.93
C LEU A 90 13.49 -1.85 2.31
N ASN A 91 13.90 -3.02 2.80
CA ASN A 91 14.56 -3.17 4.10
C ASN A 91 16.09 -3.06 4.05
N SER A 92 16.67 -2.75 2.88
CA SER A 92 18.11 -2.56 2.75
C SER A 92 18.59 -1.32 3.50
N ASP A 93 19.82 -1.36 3.99
CA ASP A 93 20.42 -0.20 4.67
C ASP A 93 20.51 1.02 3.75
N LYS A 94 20.72 0.80 2.44
CA LYS A 94 20.69 1.84 1.42
C LYS A 94 19.34 2.57 1.41
N THR A 95 18.23 1.83 1.34
CA THR A 95 16.88 2.41 1.32
C THR A 95 16.60 3.15 2.64
N LEU A 96 16.92 2.53 3.78
CA LEU A 96 16.74 3.17 5.10
C LEU A 96 17.53 4.46 5.25
N GLN A 97 18.76 4.53 4.75
CA GLN A 97 19.57 5.75 4.75
C GLN A 97 18.93 6.86 3.91
N LEU A 98 18.41 6.55 2.72
CA LEU A 98 17.70 7.52 1.87
C LEU A 98 16.45 8.07 2.57
N ILE A 99 15.67 7.20 3.22
CA ILE A 99 14.49 7.61 4.00
C ILE A 99 14.92 8.51 5.16
N LYS A 100 15.99 8.17 5.88
CA LYS A 100 16.51 8.98 7.00
C LYS A 100 16.96 10.37 6.55
N GLN A 101 17.59 10.48 5.39
CA GLN A 101 17.99 11.77 4.79
C GLN A 101 16.78 12.66 4.43
N CYS A 102 15.61 12.07 4.18
CA CYS A 102 14.37 12.82 3.98
C CYS A 102 13.81 13.38 5.31
N SER A 103 14.26 12.82 6.45
CA SER A 103 13.82 13.16 7.81
C SER A 103 12.28 13.23 7.94
N PRO A 104 11.57 12.15 7.59
CA PRO A 104 10.10 12.14 7.68
C PRO A 104 9.67 12.26 9.14
N ASN A 105 8.52 12.90 9.36
CA ASN A 105 7.83 12.87 10.66
C ASN A 105 6.60 11.96 10.65
N GLN A 106 6.17 11.55 9.46
CA GLN A 106 5.11 10.60 9.22
C GLN A 106 5.42 9.87 7.92
N ILE A 107 5.27 8.54 7.95
CA ILE A 107 5.36 7.68 6.78
C ILE A 107 3.97 7.11 6.52
N ILE A 108 3.54 7.13 5.26
CA ILE A 108 2.35 6.40 4.82
C ILE A 108 2.79 5.33 3.83
N ILE A 109 2.30 4.10 4.04
CA ILE A 109 2.56 2.97 3.17
C ILE A 109 1.27 2.45 2.53
N PHE A 110 1.37 1.94 1.31
CA PHE A 110 0.28 1.23 0.63
C PHE A 110 0.84 0.29 -0.44
N GLY A 111 0.58 -1.01 -0.31
CA GLY A 111 0.96 -2.01 -1.32
C GLY A 111 2.47 -2.26 -1.43
N THR A 112 3.20 -2.22 -0.32
CA THR A 112 4.65 -2.43 -0.26
C THR A 112 5.01 -3.80 0.34
N SER A 113 6.29 -4.18 0.25
CA SER A 113 6.85 -5.27 1.04
C SER A 113 6.67 -5.04 2.55
N LEU A 114 6.76 -6.11 3.33
CA LEU A 114 6.74 -6.03 4.80
C LEU A 114 7.92 -5.19 5.30
N LEU A 115 7.63 -4.25 6.20
CA LEU A 115 8.64 -3.44 6.87
C LEU A 115 9.32 -4.27 7.96
N GLY A 116 10.64 -4.35 7.94
CA GLY A 116 11.45 -5.02 8.94
C GLY A 116 11.53 -4.23 10.25
N SER A 117 12.06 -4.86 11.30
CA SER A 117 12.15 -4.26 12.65
C SER A 117 12.84 -2.90 12.68
N LYS A 118 13.87 -2.68 11.84
CA LYS A 118 14.58 -1.40 11.72
C LYS A 118 13.63 -0.22 11.45
N PHE A 119 12.54 -0.42 10.70
CA PHE A 119 11.55 0.64 10.49
C PHE A 119 10.79 0.98 11.78
N LEU A 120 10.39 -0.05 12.55
CA LEU A 120 9.67 0.12 13.81
C LEU A 120 10.54 0.78 14.88
N ASP A 121 11.85 0.48 14.87
CA ASP A 121 12.82 1.08 15.79
C ASP A 121 13.11 2.55 15.43
N LEU A 122 13.23 2.87 14.15
CA LEU A 122 13.53 4.24 13.68
C LEU A 122 12.31 5.17 13.66
N TYR A 123 11.13 4.62 13.40
CA TYR A 123 9.88 5.38 13.22
C TYR A 123 8.75 4.83 14.10
N PRO A 124 8.96 4.72 15.43
CA PRO A 124 7.95 4.17 16.33
C PRO A 124 6.68 5.03 16.26
N ASN A 125 5.53 4.39 16.06
CA ASN A 125 4.20 5.02 15.94
C ASN A 125 4.11 6.13 14.88
N GLN A 126 4.99 6.12 13.87
CA GLN A 126 5.05 7.14 12.81
C GLN A 126 4.75 6.57 11.42
N ILE A 127 4.29 5.32 11.32
CA ILE A 127 4.01 4.67 10.05
C ILE A 127 2.54 4.27 10.03
N LEU A 128 1.79 4.76 9.04
CA LEU A 128 0.43 4.35 8.75
C LEU A 128 0.41 3.49 7.50
N ASN A 129 -0.38 2.42 7.53
CA ASN A 129 -0.68 1.62 6.34
C ASN A 129 -2.11 1.87 5.91
N LEU A 130 -2.32 2.06 4.60
CA LEU A 130 -3.62 1.84 3.98
C LEU A 130 -3.71 0.35 3.62
N HIS A 131 -4.38 -0.42 4.46
CA HIS A 131 -4.69 -1.82 4.17
C HIS A 131 -6.05 -1.89 3.49
N VAL A 132 -6.11 -2.35 2.24
CA VAL A 132 -7.39 -2.49 1.51
C VAL A 132 -8.12 -3.78 1.90
N GLY A 133 -8.22 -4.04 3.20
CA GLY A 133 -9.02 -5.12 3.78
C GLY A 133 -9.41 -4.77 5.21
N LEU A 134 -10.34 -5.53 5.79
CA LEU A 134 -10.70 -5.41 7.19
C LEU A 134 -9.70 -6.19 8.05
N SER A 135 -8.87 -5.48 8.84
CA SER A 135 -7.72 -6.05 9.57
C SER A 135 -8.08 -7.16 10.57
N GLN A 136 -9.33 -7.28 11.01
CA GLN A 136 -9.81 -8.33 11.91
C GLN A 136 -10.05 -9.67 11.17
N PHE A 137 -10.29 -9.61 9.85
CA PHE A 137 -10.76 -10.75 9.06
C PHE A 137 -9.77 -11.15 7.95
N TYR A 138 -9.28 -10.19 7.18
CA TYR A 138 -8.49 -10.45 5.97
C TYR A 138 -7.22 -9.59 5.95
N ARG A 139 -6.13 -10.12 6.51
CA ARG A 139 -4.79 -9.51 6.54
C ARG A 139 -3.94 -10.01 5.37
N GLY A 140 -2.86 -9.29 5.08
CA GLY A 140 -1.87 -9.68 4.09
C GLY A 140 -2.35 -9.45 2.65
N SER A 141 -1.67 -10.13 1.73
CA SER A 141 -1.87 -9.93 0.30
C SER A 141 -3.23 -10.41 -0.19
N SER A 142 -3.72 -9.76 -1.24
CA SER A 142 -5.01 -10.08 -1.88
C SER A 142 -6.19 -10.08 -0.90
N CYS A 143 -6.16 -9.21 0.11
CA CYS A 143 -7.19 -9.07 1.14
C CYS A 143 -8.61 -8.73 0.61
N ASN A 144 -8.72 -8.24 -0.63
CA ASN A 144 -10.01 -8.06 -1.32
C ASN A 144 -10.50 -9.31 -2.07
N PHE A 145 -9.62 -10.25 -2.39
CA PHE A 145 -9.99 -11.51 -3.05
C PHE A 145 -10.67 -12.46 -2.08
N TRP A 146 -10.10 -12.63 -0.89
CA TRP A 146 -10.54 -13.63 0.09
C TRP A 146 -12.00 -13.46 0.56
N PRO A 147 -12.51 -12.25 0.86
CA PRO A 147 -13.94 -12.07 1.17
C PRO A 147 -14.87 -12.53 0.05
N ILE A 148 -14.48 -12.34 -1.21
CA ILE A 148 -15.27 -12.76 -2.38
C ILE A 148 -15.23 -14.28 -2.50
N TYR A 149 -14.04 -14.86 -2.37
CA TYR A 149 -13.84 -16.30 -2.39
C TYR A 149 -14.64 -17.02 -1.29
N ASP A 150 -14.65 -16.46 -0.08
CA ASP A 150 -15.38 -17.00 1.07
C ASP A 150 -16.89 -16.71 1.04
N LEU A 151 -17.41 -16.08 -0.03
CA LEU A 151 -18.80 -15.64 -0.15
C LEU A 151 -19.25 -14.69 0.99
N LYS A 152 -18.34 -13.82 1.42
CA LYS A 152 -18.56 -12.79 2.46
C LYS A 152 -18.28 -11.38 1.92
N PRO A 153 -18.98 -10.90 0.87
CA PRO A 153 -18.73 -9.59 0.27
C PRO A 153 -18.94 -8.42 1.25
N GLN A 154 -19.77 -8.59 2.28
CA GLN A 154 -19.96 -7.60 3.35
C GLN A 154 -18.69 -7.32 4.17
N LEU A 155 -17.64 -8.15 4.02
CA LEU A 155 -16.34 -7.96 4.66
C LEU A 155 -15.31 -7.27 3.73
N LEU A 156 -15.75 -6.74 2.58
CA LEU A 156 -14.95 -5.87 1.73
C LEU A 156 -14.85 -4.47 2.35
N GLY A 157 -13.64 -3.93 2.41
CA GLY A 157 -13.39 -2.65 3.05
C GLY A 157 -11.93 -2.27 3.07
N ALA A 158 -11.62 -1.20 3.81
CA ALA A 158 -10.26 -0.73 4.01
C ALA A 158 -10.05 -0.31 5.47
N THR A 159 -8.82 -0.48 5.94
CA THR A 159 -8.36 -0.14 7.28
C THR A 159 -7.15 0.78 7.18
N ILE A 160 -7.19 1.92 7.85
CA ILE A 160 -5.99 2.71 8.13
C ILE A 160 -5.56 2.40 9.55
N HIS A 161 -4.34 1.90 9.70
CA HIS A 161 -3.80 1.51 10.99
C HIS A 161 -2.31 1.86 11.11
N PHE A 162 -1.84 1.96 12.34
CA PHE A 162 -0.40 2.04 12.61
C PHE A 162 0.28 0.72 12.24
N VAL A 163 1.46 0.79 11.63
CA VAL A 163 2.29 -0.39 11.41
C VAL A 163 2.92 -0.80 12.73
N GLY A 164 2.88 -2.09 13.04
CA GLY A 164 3.46 -2.68 14.23
C GLY A 164 4.11 -4.02 13.96
N LYS A 165 4.42 -4.77 15.02
CA LYS A 165 5.08 -6.08 14.90
C LYS A 165 4.21 -7.15 14.21
N ARG A 166 2.89 -7.01 14.29
CA ARG A 166 1.93 -7.92 13.64
C ARG A 166 1.55 -7.35 12.29
N ILE A 167 1.60 -8.19 11.24
CA ILE A 167 1.14 -7.86 9.89
C ILE A 167 -0.32 -7.39 9.98
N ASP A 168 -0.62 -6.22 9.41
CA ASP A 168 -1.95 -5.59 9.37
C ASP A 168 -2.76 -5.69 10.68
N GLY A 169 -2.06 -5.59 11.81
CA GLY A 169 -2.62 -5.83 13.15
C GLY A 169 -2.20 -4.80 14.18
N GLY A 170 -1.71 -3.64 13.75
CA GLY A 170 -1.48 -2.51 14.65
C GLY A 170 -2.77 -1.76 14.96
N ASN A 171 -2.65 -0.71 15.78
CA ASN A 171 -3.80 0.06 16.24
C ASN A 171 -4.53 0.73 15.07
N ILE A 172 -5.83 0.48 14.98
CA ILE A 172 -6.69 0.98 13.91
C ILE A 172 -7.05 2.43 14.20
N ILE A 173 -6.92 3.29 13.19
CA ILE A 173 -7.35 4.69 13.24
C ILE A 173 -8.78 4.82 12.74
N ILE A 174 -9.02 4.28 11.54
CA ILE A 174 -10.31 4.29 10.89
C ILE A 174 -10.42 3.07 9.99
N GLN A 175 -11.64 2.60 9.84
CA GLN A 175 -11.96 1.44 9.04
C GLN A 175 -13.37 1.59 8.51
N ASP A 176 -13.58 1.21 7.24
CA ASP A 176 -14.88 1.29 6.61
C ASP A 176 -15.11 0.13 5.63
N THR A 177 -16.38 -0.19 5.39
CA THR A 177 -16.84 -1.19 4.42
C THR A 177 -17.26 -0.54 3.11
N ILE A 178 -17.31 -1.30 2.01
CA ILE A 178 -17.70 -0.79 0.67
C ILE A 178 -19.24 -0.85 0.47
N ALA A 179 -20.02 -1.17 1.51
CA ALA A 179 -21.47 -1.38 1.44
C ALA A 179 -22.28 -0.08 1.27
#